data_AF-A0A8T0A0V0-F1
#
_entry.id   AF-A0A8T0A0V0-F1
#
_cell.length_a   1.000
_cell.length_b   1.000
_cell.length_c   1.000
_cell.angle_alpha   90.00
_cell.angle_beta   90.00
_cell.angle_gamma   90.00
#
_symmetry.space_group_name_H-M   'P 1'
#
loop_
_entity.id
_entity.type
_entity.pdbx_description
1 polymer ?
#
loop_
_entity_poly.entity_id
_entity_poly.type
_entity_poly.pdbx_seq_one_letter_code
_entity_poly.pdbx_strand_id
1 'polypeptide(L)'
;MDIQKPLLKLYYDICSPYSWVAFESLIRYETILDIKLELLPVSIGHIFKATKNTPNVMQMPQKSVYFPKDLKLVGSYWGIPLTPPKDFKKEFVDNSTLNPQRFLTALDLYAHEYLIDASRKYWLKAWSRHETFFGIDTIEEFFN
;
A
#
# COMPACT_ATOMS: atom_id res chain seq x y z
N MET A 1 19.85 -31.25 4.36
CA MET A 1 18.43 -30.95 4.65
C MET A 1 18.20 -29.55 4.15
N ASP A 2 17.36 -29.37 3.12
CA ASP A 2 16.91 -28.03 2.74
C ASP A 2 16.11 -27.47 3.90
N ILE A 3 16.67 -26.48 4.60
CA ILE A 3 15.95 -25.77 5.64
C ILE A 3 14.94 -24.88 4.91
N GLN A 4 13.66 -25.15 5.08
CA GLN A 4 12.61 -24.33 4.50
C GLN A 4 12.68 -22.93 5.11
N LYS A 5 12.90 -21.93 4.25
CA LYS A 5 12.92 -20.52 4.68
C LYS A 5 11.62 -20.16 5.39
N PRO A 6 11.67 -19.45 6.55
CA PRO A 6 10.49 -18.86 7.17
C PRO A 6 9.69 -18.02 6.18
N LEU A 7 8.38 -18.28 6.14
CA LEU A 7 7.44 -17.55 5.30
C LEU A 7 6.95 -16.30 6.03
N LEU A 8 7.15 -15.14 5.41
CA LEU A 8 6.64 -13.86 5.87
C LEU A 8 5.55 -13.38 4.91
N LYS A 9 4.33 -13.18 5.41
CA LYS A 9 3.21 -12.68 4.62
C LYS A 9 2.97 -11.21 4.92
N LEU A 10 3.02 -10.36 3.89
CA LEU A 10 2.63 -8.96 3.98
C LEU A 10 1.23 -8.79 3.37
N TYR A 11 0.25 -8.50 4.21
CA TYR A 11 -1.07 -8.05 3.77
C TYR A 11 -1.05 -6.52 3.61
N TYR A 12 -1.36 -6.01 2.43
CA TYR A 12 -1.24 -4.57 2.15
C TYR A 12 -2.42 -4.00 1.36
N ASP A 13 -2.67 -2.70 1.56
CA ASP A 13 -3.60 -1.90 0.77
C ASP A 13 -2.89 -0.62 0.28
N ILE A 14 -3.09 -0.27 -0.99
CA ILE A 14 -2.52 0.93 -1.59
C ILE A 14 -2.99 2.23 -0.91
N CYS A 15 -4.13 2.23 -0.20
CA CYS A 15 -4.56 3.37 0.60
C CYS A 15 -3.83 3.52 1.94
N SER A 16 -2.88 2.63 2.25
CA SER A 16 -2.10 2.70 3.47
C SER A 16 -0.66 3.13 3.14
N PRO A 17 -0.22 4.31 3.59
CA PRO A 17 1.17 4.74 3.36
C PRO A 17 2.14 3.88 4.19
N TYR A 18 1.71 3.40 5.35
CA TYR A 18 2.51 2.50 6.18
C TYR A 18 2.65 1.11 5.56
N SER A 19 1.66 0.68 4.77
CA SER A 19 1.78 -0.53 3.97
C SER A 19 2.84 -0.38 2.88
N TRP A 20 2.97 0.81 2.26
CA TRP A 20 4.06 1.08 1.31
C TRP A 20 5.44 1.01 1.99
N VAL A 21 5.55 1.60 3.18
CA VAL A 21 6.79 1.53 3.98
C VAL A 21 7.17 0.10 4.30
N ALA A 22 6.21 -0.70 4.80
CA ALA A 22 6.42 -2.12 5.08
C ALA A 22 6.79 -2.89 3.80
N PHE A 23 6.14 -2.60 2.68
CA PHE A 23 6.39 -3.23 1.40
C PHE A 23 7.82 -3.00 0.91
N GLU A 24 8.29 -1.75 0.86
CA GLU A 24 9.64 -1.45 0.39
C GLU A 24 10.71 -1.95 1.35
N SER A 25 10.48 -1.83 2.66
CA SER A 25 11.43 -2.35 3.66
C SER A 25 11.56 -3.87 3.57
N LEU A 26 10.45 -4.61 3.52
CA LEU A 26 10.48 -6.07 3.45
C LEU A 26 11.08 -6.60 2.16
N ILE A 27 10.82 -5.97 1.01
CA ILE A 27 11.48 -6.34 -0.26
C ILE A 27 13.00 -6.15 -0.16
N ARG A 28 13.47 -5.05 0.44
CA ARG A 28 14.91 -4.83 0.65
C ARG A 28 15.49 -5.89 1.58
N TYR A 29 14.80 -6.20 2.68
CA TYR A 29 15.29 -7.17 3.66
C TYR A 29 15.22 -8.62 3.18
N GLU A 30 14.30 -8.98 2.28
CA GLU A 30 14.28 -10.32 1.68
C GLU A 30 15.60 -10.65 0.95
N THR A 31 16.31 -9.63 0.44
CA THR A 31 17.62 -9.82 -0.21
C THR A 31 18.76 -10.15 0.74
N ILE A 32 18.56 -9.96 2.06
CA ILE A 32 19.61 -10.07 3.09
C ILE A 32 19.24 -11.11 4.16
N LEU A 33 17.95 -11.25 4.46
CA LEU A 33 17.42 -12.20 5.43
C LEU A 33 17.09 -13.52 4.75
N ASP A 34 17.26 -14.63 5.49
CA ASP A 34 16.87 -15.95 5.00
C ASP A 34 15.36 -16.18 5.19
N ILE A 35 14.54 -15.39 4.50
CA ILE A 35 13.08 -15.47 4.52
C ILE A 35 12.54 -15.65 3.10
N LYS A 36 11.27 -16.06 3.02
CA LYS A 36 10.47 -15.97 1.81
C LYS A 36 9.34 -14.97 2.04
N LEU A 37 9.28 -13.90 1.26
CA LEU A 37 8.23 -12.90 1.31
C LEU A 37 7.07 -13.30 0.40
N GLU A 38 5.85 -13.16 0.89
CA GLU A 38 4.61 -13.32 0.12
C GLU A 38 3.80 -12.03 0.26
N LEU A 39 3.48 -11.42 -0.88
CA LEU A 39 2.80 -10.14 -0.97
C LEU A 39 1.33 -10.36 -1.26
N LEU A 40 0.45 -9.94 -0.35
CA LEU A 40 -0.99 -10.22 -0.41
C LEU A 40 -1.80 -8.91 -0.44
N PRO A 41 -2.31 -8.50 -1.61
CA PRO A 41 -3.22 -7.37 -1.70
C PRO A 41 -4.53 -7.67 -0.93
N VAL A 42 -4.95 -6.77 -0.05
CA VAL A 42 -6.19 -6.87 0.74
C VAL A 42 -6.95 -5.55 0.77
N SER A 43 -8.23 -5.58 1.13
CA SER A 43 -8.99 -4.34 1.32
C SER A 43 -9.05 -3.93 2.79
N ILE A 44 -8.34 -2.86 3.16
CA ILE A 44 -8.36 -2.35 4.54
C ILE A 44 -9.74 -1.82 4.94
N GLY A 45 -10.51 -1.28 3.98
CA GLY A 45 -11.88 -0.86 4.22
C GLY A 45 -12.79 -2.01 4.68
N HIS A 46 -12.62 -3.19 4.07
CA HIS A 46 -13.32 -4.40 4.49
C HIS A 46 -12.81 -4.93 5.83
N ILE A 47 -11.50 -4.82 6.11
CA ILE A 47 -10.93 -5.16 7.42
C ILE A 47 -11.51 -4.27 8.52
N PHE A 48 -11.56 -2.95 8.32
CA PHE A 48 -12.17 -2.01 9.27
C PHE A 48 -13.64 -2.37 9.54
N LYS A 49 -14.42 -2.64 8.49
CA LYS A 49 -15.82 -3.05 8.62
C LYS A 49 -15.97 -4.35 9.42
N ALA A 50 -15.20 -5.38 9.09
CA ALA A 50 -15.27 -6.69 9.75
C ALA A 50 -14.85 -6.64 11.22
N THR A 51 -13.84 -5.81 11.53
CA THR A 51 -13.29 -5.66 12.89
C THR A 51 -14.00 -4.59 13.73
N LYS A 52 -14.99 -3.89 13.16
CA LYS A 52 -15.65 -2.72 13.77
C LYS A 52 -14.64 -1.64 14.21
N ASN A 53 -13.55 -1.53 13.46
CA ASN A 53 -12.50 -0.54 13.67
C ASN A 53 -12.66 0.59 12.67
N THR A 54 -12.00 1.71 12.93
CA THR A 54 -12.18 2.96 12.21
C THR A 54 -10.82 3.64 11.97
N PRO A 55 -10.64 4.37 10.86
CA PRO A 55 -9.38 5.05 10.59
C PRO A 55 -9.06 6.08 11.67
N ASN A 56 -8.02 5.78 12.46
CA ASN A 56 -7.55 6.57 13.59
C ASN A 56 -7.30 8.05 13.25
N VAL A 57 -6.83 8.33 12.03
CA VAL A 57 -6.54 9.70 11.52
C VAL A 57 -7.80 10.53 11.37
N MET A 58 -8.97 9.92 11.20
CA MET A 58 -10.25 10.65 11.05
C MET A 58 -10.97 10.90 12.36
N GLN A 59 -10.67 10.14 13.41
CA GLN A 59 -11.42 10.20 14.68
C GLN A 59 -10.72 10.99 15.78
N MET A 60 -9.40 11.12 15.70
CA MET A 60 -8.60 11.73 16.76
C MET A 60 -7.82 12.93 16.21
N PRO A 61 -8.18 14.17 16.57
CA PRO A 61 -7.51 15.38 16.06
C PRO A 61 -5.99 15.37 16.25
N GLN A 62 -5.51 14.84 17.38
CA GLN A 62 -4.09 14.71 17.68
C GLN A 62 -3.37 13.81 16.68
N LYS A 63 -4.02 12.71 16.25
CA LYS A 63 -3.46 11.81 15.24
C LYS A 63 -3.50 12.46 13.86
N SER A 64 -4.55 13.23 13.53
CA SER A 64 -4.62 13.99 12.28
C SER A 64 -3.48 15.01 12.14
N VAL A 65 -3.14 15.70 13.23
CA VAL A 65 -2.03 16.68 13.26
C VAL A 65 -0.66 16.00 13.17
N TYR A 66 -0.52 14.82 13.78
CA TYR A 66 0.76 14.09 13.77
C TYR A 66 1.04 13.37 12.45
N PHE A 67 0.01 12.79 11.84
CA PHE A 67 0.11 11.99 10.62
C PHE A 67 1.01 12.57 9.51
N PRO A 68 0.84 13.83 9.06
CA PRO A 68 1.70 14.37 8.00
C PRO A 68 3.18 14.54 8.44
N LYS A 69 3.43 14.80 9.73
CA LYS A 69 4.80 14.89 10.26
C LYS A 69 5.47 13.52 10.24
N ASP A 70 4.74 12.50 10.65
CA ASP A 70 5.21 11.11 10.67
C ASP A 70 5.50 10.60 9.26
N LEU A 71 4.57 10.82 8.31
CA LEU A 71 4.78 10.43 6.91
C LEU A 71 6.05 11.03 6.30
N LYS A 72 6.34 12.30 6.61
CA LYS A 72 7.58 12.95 6.17
C LYS A 72 8.81 12.28 6.80
N LEU A 73 8.76 11.98 8.09
CA LEU A 73 9.86 11.34 8.82
C LEU A 73 10.15 9.94 8.25
N VAL A 74 9.13 9.08 8.18
CA VAL A 74 9.29 7.69 7.73
C VAL A 74 9.63 7.62 6.24
N GLY A 75 9.05 8.49 5.41
CA GLY A 75 9.41 8.60 4.00
C GLY A 75 10.88 8.96 3.82
N SER A 76 11.37 9.95 4.60
CA SER A 76 12.78 10.34 4.57
C SER A 76 13.71 9.23 5.05
N TYR A 77 13.35 8.54 6.13
CA TYR A 77 14.15 7.43 6.69
C TYR A 77 14.28 6.25 5.72
N TRP A 78 13.17 5.86 5.06
CA TRP A 78 13.16 4.74 4.13
C TRP A 78 13.49 5.13 2.69
N GLY A 79 13.72 6.41 2.37
CA GLY A 79 13.93 6.87 1.00
C GLY A 79 12.71 6.62 0.10
N ILE A 80 11.51 6.76 0.65
CA ILE A 80 10.24 6.60 -0.07
C ILE A 80 9.64 8.01 -0.26
N PRO A 81 9.22 8.40 -1.48
CA PRO A 81 8.76 9.75 -1.77
C PRO A 81 7.31 9.99 -1.29
N LEU A 82 7.06 9.79 0.00
CA LEU A 82 5.78 10.00 0.66
C LEU A 82 5.46 11.49 0.78
N THR A 83 4.36 11.90 0.16
CA THR A 83 3.76 13.22 0.27
C THR A 83 2.34 13.06 0.82
N PRO A 84 2.03 13.61 2.01
CA PRO A 84 0.68 13.55 2.55
C PRO A 84 -0.34 14.23 1.60
N PRO A 85 -1.53 13.65 1.37
CA PRO A 85 -2.55 14.28 0.55
C PRO A 85 -3.04 15.59 1.19
N LYS A 86 -3.36 16.59 0.36
CA LYS A 86 -3.97 17.84 0.84
C LYS A 86 -5.35 17.60 1.46
N ASP A 87 -6.12 16.68 0.90
CA ASP A 87 -7.42 16.26 1.38
C ASP A 87 -7.47 14.73 1.47
N PHE A 88 -7.14 14.21 2.65
CA PHE A 88 -7.12 12.76 2.91
C PHE A 88 -8.50 12.12 2.69
N LYS A 89 -9.58 12.81 3.07
CA LYS A 89 -10.93 12.26 2.99
C LYS A 89 -11.31 12.09 1.52
N LYS A 90 -11.13 13.14 0.72
CA LYS A 90 -11.40 13.07 -0.72
C LYS A 90 -10.57 11.95 -1.38
N GLU A 91 -9.28 11.87 -1.05
CA GLU A 91 -8.37 10.94 -1.74
C GLU A 91 -8.63 9.47 -1.40
N PHE A 92 -8.94 9.15 -0.14
CA PHE A 92 -8.94 7.75 0.35
C PHE A 92 -10.25 7.27 0.98
N VAL A 93 -11.19 8.17 1.24
CA VAL A 93 -12.51 7.82 1.82
C VAL A 93 -13.59 7.88 0.76
N ASP A 94 -13.59 8.97 -0.02
CA ASP A 94 -14.59 9.18 -1.07
C ASP A 94 -14.27 8.36 -2.33
N ASN A 95 -13.00 8.07 -2.58
CA ASN A 95 -12.53 7.22 -3.69
C ASN A 95 -12.21 5.81 -3.20
N SER A 96 -12.73 4.80 -3.91
CA SER A 96 -12.55 3.39 -3.55
C SER A 96 -11.25 2.82 -4.10
N THR A 97 -10.47 2.13 -3.26
CA THR A 97 -9.30 1.34 -3.70
C THR A 97 -9.66 -0.05 -4.21
N LEU A 98 -10.95 -0.37 -4.35
CA LEU A 98 -11.41 -1.71 -4.68
C LEU A 98 -10.94 -2.18 -6.07
N ASN A 99 -10.99 -1.33 -7.09
CA ASN A 99 -10.53 -1.69 -8.44
C ASN A 99 -9.01 -1.93 -8.47
N PRO A 100 -8.17 -1.01 -7.95
CA PRO A 100 -6.73 -1.26 -7.80
C PRO A 100 -6.43 -2.53 -7.03
N GLN A 101 -7.05 -2.74 -5.87
CA GLN A 101 -6.79 -3.92 -5.05
C GLN A 101 -7.20 -5.21 -5.76
N ARG A 102 -8.33 -5.23 -6.48
CA ARG A 102 -8.73 -6.38 -7.30
C ARG A 102 -7.76 -6.65 -8.44
N PHE A 103 -7.25 -5.61 -9.09
CA PHE A 103 -6.25 -5.76 -10.14
C PHE A 103 -4.94 -6.31 -9.58
N LEU A 104 -4.45 -5.79 -8.44
CA LEU A 104 -3.27 -6.35 -7.77
C LEU A 104 -3.51 -7.80 -7.33
N THR A 105 -4.71 -8.16 -6.85
CA THR A 105 -5.06 -9.56 -6.58
C THR A 105 -5.02 -10.41 -7.84
N ALA A 106 -5.48 -9.90 -8.99
CA ALA A 106 -5.38 -10.62 -10.25
C ALA A 106 -3.92 -10.82 -10.69
N LEU A 107 -3.06 -9.82 -10.50
CA LEU A 107 -1.61 -9.96 -10.74
C LEU A 107 -1.00 -11.02 -9.82
N ASP A 108 -1.32 -11.03 -8.53
CA ASP A 108 -0.83 -12.06 -7.61
C ASP A 108 -1.22 -13.48 -8.05
N LEU A 109 -2.44 -13.66 -8.55
CA LEU A 109 -2.95 -14.96 -8.97
C LEU A 109 -2.41 -15.43 -10.33
N TYR A 110 -2.20 -14.51 -11.27
CA TYR A 110 -2.02 -14.87 -12.69
C TYR A 110 -0.75 -14.32 -13.35
N ALA A 111 -0.11 -13.31 -12.77
CA ALA A 111 1.03 -12.63 -13.36
C ALA A 111 1.91 -11.95 -12.27
N HIS A 112 2.37 -12.77 -11.31
CA HIS A 112 2.98 -12.30 -10.06
C HIS A 112 4.25 -11.47 -10.30
N GLU A 113 4.96 -11.69 -11.41
CA GLU A 113 6.12 -10.92 -11.83
C GLU A 113 5.85 -9.41 -11.98
N TYR A 114 4.60 -9.00 -12.23
CA TYR A 114 4.22 -7.59 -12.35
C TYR A 114 3.67 -6.99 -11.05
N LEU A 115 3.41 -7.81 -10.01
CA LEU A 115 2.75 -7.39 -8.78
C LEU A 115 3.53 -6.27 -8.07
N ILE A 116 4.86 -6.42 -8.00
CA ILE A 116 5.70 -5.47 -7.27
C ILE A 116 5.66 -4.09 -7.92
N ASP A 117 5.89 -4.03 -9.23
CA ASP A 117 5.95 -2.78 -9.98
C ASP A 117 4.59 -2.11 -10.06
N ALA A 118 3.52 -2.90 -10.20
CA ALA A 118 2.15 -2.38 -10.17
C ALA A 118 1.80 -1.74 -8.83
N SER A 119 2.12 -2.41 -7.73
CA SER A 119 1.88 -1.89 -6.38
C SER A 119 2.61 -0.57 -6.16
N ARG A 120 3.90 -0.50 -6.55
CA ARG A 120 4.70 0.73 -6.49
C ARG A 120 4.10 1.86 -7.31
N LYS A 121 3.65 1.58 -8.54
CA LYS A 121 3.04 2.60 -9.42
C LYS A 121 1.77 3.16 -8.78
N TYR A 122 0.90 2.32 -8.22
CA TYR A 122 -0.29 2.80 -7.50
C TYR A 122 0.05 3.65 -6.28
N TRP A 123 1.02 3.23 -5.46
CA TRP A 123 1.45 4.05 -4.32
C TRP A 123 2.07 5.37 -4.74
N LEU A 124 2.87 5.40 -5.81
CA LEU A 124 3.40 6.66 -6.36
C LEU A 124 2.28 7.59 -6.80
N LYS A 125 1.25 7.08 -7.47
CA LYS A 125 0.07 7.88 -7.84
C LYS A 125 -0.63 8.44 -6.61
N ALA A 126 -0.97 7.58 -5.65
CA ALA A 126 -1.79 7.94 -4.49
C ALA A 126 -1.06 8.80 -3.45
N TRP A 127 0.21 8.48 -3.15
CA TRP A 127 0.96 9.02 -2.01
C TRP A 127 2.19 9.83 -2.39
N SER A 128 2.40 10.11 -3.67
CA SER A 128 3.54 10.93 -4.12
C SER A 128 3.11 12.00 -5.11
N ARG A 129 2.38 11.60 -6.15
CA ARG A 129 2.01 12.47 -7.28
C ARG A 129 0.61 13.03 -7.18
N HIS A 130 -0.24 12.43 -6.34
CA HIS A 130 -1.66 12.78 -6.20
C HIS A 130 -2.41 12.70 -7.53
N GLU A 131 -2.12 11.63 -8.28
CA GLU A 131 -2.77 11.28 -9.55
C GLU A 131 -3.95 10.35 -9.30
N THR A 132 -4.95 10.37 -10.19
CA THR A 132 -6.06 9.43 -10.13
C THR A 132 -5.58 7.99 -10.21
N PHE A 133 -6.06 7.17 -9.27
CA PHE A 133 -5.60 5.79 -9.11
C PHE A 133 -6.73 4.78 -8.88
N PHE A 134 -8.00 5.21 -8.83
CA PHE A 134 -9.14 4.36 -8.42
C PHE A 134 -10.03 3.89 -9.59
N GLY A 135 -9.92 4.54 -10.74
CA GLY A 135 -10.73 4.24 -11.92
C GLY A 135 -10.24 2.99 -12.68
N ILE A 136 -11.11 2.39 -13.49
CA ILE A 136 -10.75 1.21 -14.31
C ILE A 136 -9.76 1.58 -15.43
N ASP A 137 -9.86 2.82 -15.93
CA ASP A 137 -8.92 3.45 -16.85
C ASP A 137 -7.49 3.44 -16.31
N THR A 138 -7.30 3.54 -15.00
CA THR A 138 -5.97 3.49 -14.38
C THR A 138 -5.31 2.12 -14.48
N ILE A 139 -6.09 1.07 -14.71
CA ILE A 139 -5.61 -0.30 -14.98
C ILE A 139 -5.13 -0.40 -16.43
N GLU A 140 -5.80 0.27 -17.38
CA GLU A 140 -5.43 0.25 -18.80
C GLU A 140 -4.02 0.82 -19.04
N GLU A 141 -3.57 1.76 -18.20
CA GLU A 141 -2.21 2.30 -18.20
C GLU A 141 -1.09 1.29 -17.87
N PHE A 142 -1.42 0.06 -17.47
CA PHE A 142 -0.45 -1.02 -17.29
C PHE A 142 -0.24 -1.85 -18.55
N PHE A 143 -1.09 -1.68 -19.57
CA PHE A 143 -1.05 -2.42 -20.83
C PHE A 143 -0.56 -1.59 -22.02
N ASN A 144 -0.35 -0.29 -21.81
CA ASN A 144 0.20 0.66 -22.78
C ASN A 144 1.66 0.98 -22.47
#